data_AF-A0A7G1NF00-F1
#
_entry.id   AF-A0A7G1NF00-F1
#
_cell.length_a   1.000
_cell.length_b   1.000
_cell.length_c   1.000
_cell.angle_alpha   90.00
_cell.angle_beta   90.00
_cell.angle_gamma   90.00
#
_symmetry.space_group_name_H-M   'P 1'
#
loop_
_entity.id
_entity.type
_entity.pdbx_description
1 polymer ?
#
loop_
_entity_poly.entity_id
_entity_poly.type
_entity_poly.pdbx_seq_one_letter_code
_entity_poly.pdbx_strand_id
1 'polypeptide(L)'
;MGASRAAPFNADEIRRRCEEVLWSPGGQPDEQRASLQEMEGYVRRLAPMLARLVPRMQEGMQGTARIVLRHSGELLEEKAPSADPATRLYDAGVNARALLGLLERPGELTPVPETPVRASNRTRTAAQQH
;
A
#
# COMPACT_ATOMS: atom_id res chain seq x y z
N MET A 1 13.54 -16.64 11.37
CA MET A 1 13.50 -15.22 11.82
C MET A 1 13.24 -14.37 10.58
N GLY A 2 11.99 -13.91 10.41
CA GLY A 2 11.59 -13.14 9.24
C GLY A 2 12.12 -11.71 9.32
N ALA A 3 12.77 -11.25 8.27
CA ALA A 3 13.26 -9.87 8.16
C ALA A 3 12.06 -8.91 8.22
N SER A 4 11.85 -8.28 9.38
CA SER A 4 11.02 -7.08 9.49
C SER A 4 11.78 -5.96 8.80
N ARG A 5 11.64 -5.90 7.49
CA ARG A 5 12.11 -4.80 6.65
C ARG A 5 11.35 -3.57 7.15
N ALA A 6 12.05 -2.63 7.79
CA ALA A 6 11.46 -1.41 8.34
C ALA A 6 10.50 -0.81 7.31
N ALA A 7 9.21 -0.72 7.66
CA ALA A 7 8.21 -0.19 6.75
C ALA A 7 8.62 1.25 6.37
N PRO A 8 8.54 1.66 5.09
CA PRO A 8 8.98 2.98 4.64
C PRO A 8 8.02 4.12 5.05
N PHE A 9 7.21 3.87 6.08
CA PHE A 9 6.22 4.76 6.66
C PHE A 9 6.05 4.43 8.14
N ASN A 10 5.60 5.40 8.94
CA ASN A 10 5.34 5.22 10.36
C ASN A 10 4.01 4.47 10.56
N ALA A 11 4.08 3.14 10.60
CA ALA A 11 2.89 2.28 10.69
C ALA A 11 2.09 2.53 11.98
N ASP A 12 2.77 2.77 13.10
CA ASP A 12 2.12 2.97 14.41
C ASP A 12 1.35 4.28 14.46
N GLU A 13 1.90 5.34 13.87
CA GLU A 13 1.21 6.63 13.74
C GLU A 13 -0.04 6.52 12.87
N ILE A 14 0.08 5.91 11.69
CA ILE A 14 -1.07 5.72 10.78
C ILE A 14 -2.15 4.89 11.46
N ARG A 15 -1.76 3.82 12.17
CA ARG A 15 -2.70 2.97 12.91
C ARG A 15 -3.45 3.76 13.99
N ARG A 16 -2.72 4.52 14.80
CA ARG A 16 -3.30 5.38 15.85
C ARG A 16 -4.29 6.38 15.25
N ARG A 17 -3.92 7.06 14.16
CA ARG A 17 -4.80 8.02 13.49
C ARG A 17 -6.05 7.38 12.91
N CYS A 18 -5.92 6.21 12.29
CA CYS A 18 -7.09 5.47 11.80
C CYS A 18 -8.02 5.08 12.95
N GLU A 19 -7.49 4.70 14.12
CA GLU A 19 -8.31 4.35 15.29
C GLU A 19 -9.04 5.56 15.87
N GLU A 20 -8.37 6.70 15.96
CA GLU A 20 -8.98 7.97 16.38
C GLU A 20 -10.15 8.35 15.46
N VAL A 21 -9.93 8.31 14.14
CA VAL A 21 -10.96 8.67 13.15
C VAL A 21 -12.15 7.70 13.17
N LEU A 22 -11.90 6.39 13.27
CA LEU A 22 -12.95 5.37 13.16
C LEU A 22 -13.82 5.24 14.42
N TRP A 23 -13.22 5.43 15.59
CA TRP A 23 -13.88 5.15 16.88
C TRP A 23 -14.17 6.40 17.70
N SER A 24 -13.55 7.52 17.37
CA SER A 24 -13.74 8.82 18.03
C SER A 24 -13.91 9.96 17.01
N PRO A 25 -14.89 9.90 16.07
CA PRO A 25 -15.06 10.89 14.99
C PRO A 25 -15.55 12.28 15.46
N GLY A 26 -15.46 12.57 16.76
CA GLY A 26 -15.82 13.86 17.33
C GLY A 26 -14.89 14.97 16.83
N GLY A 27 -15.40 16.19 16.80
CA GLY A 27 -14.62 17.36 16.43
C GLY A 27 -15.47 18.39 15.70
N GLN A 28 -14.95 19.61 15.63
CA GLN A 28 -15.56 20.65 14.81
C GLN A 28 -15.38 20.35 13.30
N PRO A 29 -16.22 20.92 12.42
CA PRO A 29 -16.12 20.66 10.97
C PRO A 29 -14.76 20.94 10.34
N ASP A 30 -13.97 21.86 10.90
CA ASP A 30 -12.59 22.13 10.46
C ASP A 30 -11.63 21.00 10.84
N GLU A 31 -11.77 20.42 12.04
CA GLU A 31 -10.98 19.28 12.52
C GLU A 31 -11.29 18.02 11.71
N GLN A 32 -12.56 17.81 11.35
CA GLN A 32 -12.99 16.71 10.48
C GLN A 32 -12.40 16.86 9.07
N ARG A 33 -12.36 18.09 8.53
CA ARG A 33 -11.71 18.37 7.24
C ARG A 33 -10.21 18.11 7.28
N ALA A 34 -9.52 18.53 8.33
CA ALA A 34 -8.09 18.28 8.51
C ALA A 34 -7.81 16.76 8.61
N SER A 35 -8.60 16.05 9.41
CA SER A 35 -8.51 14.59 9.55
C SER A 35 -8.78 13.87 8.22
N LEU A 36 -9.75 14.36 7.44
CA LEU A 36 -10.05 13.79 6.12
C LEU A 36 -8.86 13.97 5.17
N GLN A 37 -8.26 15.15 5.12
CA GLN A 37 -7.07 15.42 4.30
C GLN A 37 -5.88 14.53 4.73
N GLU A 38 -5.69 14.34 6.04
CA GLU A 38 -4.67 13.45 6.59
C GLU A 38 -4.92 11.99 6.13
N MET A 39 -6.15 11.48 6.27
CA MET A 39 -6.52 10.12 5.86
C MET A 39 -6.36 9.91 4.35
N GLU A 40 -6.86 10.83 3.52
CA GLU A 40 -6.66 10.77 2.07
C GLU A 40 -5.16 10.81 1.71
N GLY A 41 -4.36 11.58 2.45
CA GLY A 41 -2.90 11.60 2.32
C GLY A 41 -2.27 10.22 2.57
N TYR A 42 -2.71 9.51 3.60
CA TYR A 42 -2.27 8.14 3.85
C TYR A 42 -2.71 7.18 2.74
N VAL A 43 -3.95 7.25 2.26
CA VAL A 43 -4.43 6.42 1.15
C VAL A 43 -3.57 6.65 -0.10
N ARG A 44 -3.32 7.92 -0.48
CA ARG A 44 -2.46 8.29 -1.62
C ARG A 44 -1.04 7.73 -1.49
N ARG A 45 -0.52 7.62 -0.27
CA ARG A 45 0.82 7.07 -0.01
C ARG A 45 0.86 5.54 -0.03
N LEU A 46 -0.11 4.89 0.61
CA LEU A 46 -0.11 3.44 0.82
C LEU A 46 -0.58 2.66 -0.41
N ALA A 47 -1.57 3.18 -1.16
CA ALA A 47 -2.14 2.47 -2.30
C ALA A 47 -1.11 2.12 -3.39
N PRO A 48 -0.21 3.02 -3.84
CA PRO A 48 0.82 2.67 -4.82
C PRO A 48 1.81 1.62 -4.31
N MET A 49 2.05 1.58 -3.00
CA MET A 49 2.92 0.58 -2.41
C MET A 49 2.28 -0.80 -2.43
N LEU A 50 1.00 -0.89 -2.04
CA LEU A 50 0.27 -2.14 -2.11
C LEU A 50 0.14 -2.62 -3.56
N ALA A 51 -0.16 -1.73 -4.50
CA ALA A 51 -0.26 -2.06 -5.94
C ALA A 51 1.00 -2.75 -6.49
N ARG A 52 2.20 -2.31 -6.07
CA ARG A 52 3.47 -2.97 -6.43
C ARG A 52 3.64 -4.34 -5.80
N LEU A 53 3.00 -4.58 -4.66
CA LEU A 53 3.07 -5.84 -3.92
C LEU A 53 2.09 -6.89 -4.45
N VAL A 54 0.91 -6.46 -4.93
CA VAL A 54 -0.18 -7.35 -5.38
C VAL A 54 0.28 -8.50 -6.28
N PRO A 55 1.08 -8.31 -7.34
CA PRO A 55 1.45 -9.43 -8.23
C PRO A 55 2.21 -10.57 -7.53
N ARG A 56 2.76 -10.31 -6.33
CA ARG A 56 3.54 -11.25 -5.54
C ARG A 56 2.75 -11.90 -4.41
N MET A 57 1.54 -11.42 -4.12
CA MET A 57 0.67 -12.01 -3.09
C MET A 57 0.07 -13.32 -3.60
N GLN A 58 -0.33 -14.23 -2.71
CA GLN A 58 -1.11 -15.42 -3.08
C GLN A 58 -2.48 -15.02 -3.66
N GLU A 59 -3.07 -15.84 -4.54
CA GLU A 59 -4.29 -15.51 -5.30
C GLU A 59 -5.45 -14.99 -4.42
N GLY A 60 -5.70 -15.62 -3.27
CA GLY A 60 -6.74 -15.17 -2.34
C GLY A 60 -6.50 -13.76 -1.82
N MET A 61 -5.26 -13.42 -1.48
CA MET A 61 -4.87 -12.09 -1.01
C MET A 61 -4.82 -11.06 -2.15
N GLN A 62 -4.51 -11.48 -3.38
CA GLN A 62 -4.56 -10.59 -4.55
C GLN A 62 -5.97 -10.05 -4.78
N GLY A 63 -7.00 -10.90 -4.67
CA GLY A 63 -8.39 -10.50 -4.82
C GLY A 63 -8.76 -9.41 -3.83
N THR A 64 -8.49 -9.64 -2.54
CA THR A 64 -8.73 -8.65 -1.48
C THR A 64 -7.96 -7.36 -1.72
N ALA A 65 -6.66 -7.43 -2.05
CA ALA A 65 -5.85 -6.25 -2.28
C ALA A 65 -6.34 -5.43 -3.48
N ARG A 66 -6.79 -6.07 -4.56
CA ARG A 66 -7.39 -5.37 -5.71
C ARG A 66 -8.69 -4.67 -5.36
N ILE A 67 -9.54 -5.29 -4.54
CA ILE A 67 -10.79 -4.66 -4.06
C ILE A 67 -10.47 -3.41 -3.24
N VAL A 68 -9.53 -3.51 -2.28
CA VAL A 68 -9.11 -2.35 -1.47
C VAL A 68 -8.52 -1.26 -2.35
N LEU A 69 -7.66 -1.58 -3.32
CA LEU A 69 -7.09 -0.60 -4.24
C LEU A 69 -8.15 0.09 -5.10
N ARG A 70 -9.17 -0.65 -5.54
CA ARG A 70 -10.30 -0.08 -6.29
C ARG A 70 -11.05 0.94 -5.44
N HIS A 71 -11.45 0.59 -4.22
CA HIS A 71 -12.16 1.50 -3.32
C HIS A 71 -11.31 2.71 -2.92
N SER A 72 -10.00 2.51 -2.74
CA SER A 72 -9.06 3.60 -2.51
C SER A 72 -8.96 4.55 -3.71
N GLY A 73 -9.05 4.03 -4.93
CA GLY A 73 -9.15 4.84 -6.14
C GLY A 73 -10.44 5.66 -6.19
N GLU A 74 -11.58 4.99 -6.04
CA GLU A 74 -12.92 5.61 -6.04
C GLU A 74 -13.04 6.71 -4.98
N LEU A 75 -12.49 6.50 -3.78
CA LEU A 75 -12.44 7.51 -2.71
C LEU A 75 -11.69 8.79 -3.10
N LEU A 76 -10.57 8.64 -3.81
CA LEU A 76 -9.68 9.74 -4.17
C LEU A 76 -10.13 10.51 -5.42
N GLU A 77 -11.17 10.06 -6.11
CA GLU A 77 -11.74 10.78 -7.25
C GLU A 77 -12.42 12.08 -6.80
N GLU A 78 -12.10 13.18 -7.50
CA GLU A 78 -12.66 14.52 -7.24
C GLU A 78 -14.18 14.57 -7.47
N LYS A 79 -14.70 13.64 -8.28
CA LYS A 79 -16.13 13.45 -8.57
C LYS A 79 -16.81 12.39 -7.71
N ALA A 80 -16.10 11.81 -6.73
CA ALA A 80 -16.73 10.90 -5.79
C ALA A 80 -17.97 11.62 -5.21
N PRO A 81 -19.15 10.95 -5.19
CA PRO A 81 -20.39 11.58 -4.75
C PRO A 81 -20.13 12.30 -3.44
N SER A 82 -20.65 13.53 -3.33
CA SER A 82 -20.51 14.39 -2.15
C SER A 82 -21.26 13.79 -0.95
N ALA A 83 -20.81 12.62 -0.50
CA ALA A 83 -21.21 12.02 0.74
C ALA A 83 -20.91 13.04 1.85
N ASP A 84 -21.78 13.03 2.85
CA ASP A 84 -21.59 13.74 4.10
C ASP A 84 -20.10 13.66 4.54
N PRO A 85 -19.45 14.79 4.92
CA PRO A 85 -18.03 14.82 5.27
C PRO A 85 -17.62 13.79 6.31
N ALA A 86 -18.49 13.46 7.27
CA ALA A 86 -18.21 12.44 8.27
C ALA A 86 -18.20 11.04 7.67
N THR A 87 -19.12 10.74 6.74
CA THR A 87 -19.10 9.51 5.94
C THR A 87 -17.81 9.39 5.12
N ARG A 88 -17.41 10.46 4.44
CA ARG A 88 -16.18 10.47 3.63
C ARG A 88 -14.92 10.27 4.51
N LEU A 89 -14.89 10.89 5.69
CA LEU A 89 -13.82 10.71 6.67
C LEU A 89 -13.75 9.27 7.16
N TYR A 90 -14.90 8.65 7.47
CA TYR A 90 -14.99 7.25 7.85
C TYR A 90 -14.46 6.33 6.74
N ASP A 91 -14.90 6.53 5.50
CA ASP A 91 -14.44 5.75 4.35
C ASP A 91 -12.94 5.88 4.13
N ALA A 92 -12.38 7.08 4.31
CA ALA A 92 -10.95 7.33 4.24
C ALA A 92 -10.18 6.58 5.35
N GLY A 93 -10.70 6.60 6.58
CA GLY A 93 -10.14 5.84 7.71
C GLY A 93 -10.15 4.32 7.47
N VAL A 94 -11.25 3.78 6.93
CA VAL A 94 -11.38 2.35 6.60
C VAL A 94 -10.37 1.96 5.52
N ASN A 95 -10.28 2.73 4.43
CA ASN A 95 -9.35 2.46 3.34
C ASN A 95 -7.89 2.54 3.80
N ALA A 96 -7.52 3.59 4.57
CA ALA A 96 -6.18 3.73 5.12
C ALA A 96 -5.80 2.53 6.03
N ARG A 97 -6.71 2.10 6.91
CA ARG A 97 -6.49 0.94 7.79
C ARG A 97 -6.37 -0.37 7.02
N ALA A 98 -7.21 -0.57 6.00
CA ALA A 98 -7.16 -1.78 5.16
C ALA A 98 -5.85 -1.86 4.36
N LEU A 99 -5.44 -0.75 3.74
CA LEU A 99 -4.16 -0.65 3.03
C LEU A 99 -2.98 -0.94 3.96
N LEU A 100 -2.97 -0.34 5.16
CA LEU A 100 -1.96 -0.57 6.17
C LEU A 100 -1.89 -2.05 6.57
N GLY A 101 -3.04 -2.66 6.88
CA GLY A 101 -3.10 -4.07 7.29
C GLY A 101 -2.56 -5.03 6.23
N LEU A 102 -2.87 -4.79 4.95
CA LEU A 102 -2.36 -5.60 3.84
C LEU A 102 -0.85 -5.38 3.59
N LEU A 103 -0.32 -4.20 3.87
CA LEU A 103 1.11 -3.92 3.77
C LEU A 103 1.90 -4.54 4.92
N GLU A 104 1.34 -4.56 6.14
CA GLU A 104 1.95 -5.19 7.31
C GLU A 104 1.89 -6.73 7.23
N ARG A 105 0.79 -7.26 6.68
CA ARG A 105 0.52 -8.70 6.62
C ARG A 105 0.09 -9.11 5.21
N PRO A 106 1.00 -9.07 4.22
CA PRO A 106 0.66 -9.37 2.84
C PRO A 106 0.45 -10.87 2.55
N GLY A 107 0.60 -11.72 3.56
CA GLY A 107 0.70 -13.17 3.40
C GLY A 107 2.09 -13.59 2.88
N GLU A 108 2.19 -14.84 2.43
CA GLU A 108 3.42 -15.31 1.78
C GLU A 108 3.57 -14.65 0.41
N LEU A 109 4.79 -14.21 0.11
CA LEU A 109 5.10 -13.51 -1.13
C LEU A 109 5.93 -14.38 -2.05
N THR A 110 5.52 -14.47 -3.31
CA THR A 110 6.35 -15.07 -4.35
C THR A 110 7.67 -14.29 -4.47
N PRO A 111 8.83 -14.98 -4.49
CA PRO A 111 10.12 -14.33 -4.66
C PRO A 111 10.18 -13.61 -6.01
N VAL A 112 10.90 -12.49 -6.05
CA VAL A 112 11.22 -11.83 -7.32
C VAL A 112 12.18 -12.77 -8.06
N PRO A 113 11.90 -13.15 -9.32
CA PRO A 113 12.86 -13.94 -10.07
C PRO A 113 14.17 -13.14 -10.16
N GLU A 114 15.24 -13.68 -9.58
CA GLU A 114 16.58 -13.12 -9.78
C GLU A 114 16.90 -13.26 -11.26
N THR A 115 17.00 -12.14 -11.98
CA THR A 115 17.46 -12.14 -13.36
C THR A 115 18.85 -12.78 -13.35
N PRO A 116 19.09 -13.93 -14.01
CA PRO A 116 20.40 -14.55 -13.98
C PRO A 116 21.39 -13.56 -14.61
N VAL A 117 22.32 -13.06 -13.79
CA VAL A 117 23.47 -12.29 -14.26
C VAL A 117 24.22 -13.21 -15.20
N ARG A 118 24.07 -12.96 -16.51
CA ARG A 118 24.75 -13.71 -17.55
C ARG A 118 26.25 -13.57 -17.29
N ALA A 119 26.86 -14.60 -16.72
CA ALA A 119 28.30 -14.68 -16.58
C ALA A 119 28.89 -14.68 -18.00
N SER A 120 29.39 -13.52 -18.43
CA SER A 120 30.18 -13.38 -19.64
C SER A 120 31.48 -14.14 -19.45
N ASN A 121 31.48 -15.44 -19.75
CA ASN A 121 32.68 -16.24 -19.88
C ASN A 121 33.49 -15.71 -21.07
N ARG A 122 34.37 -14.73 -20.82
CA ARG A 122 35.52 -14.42 -21.68
C ARG A 122 36.53 -15.56 -21.56
N THR A 123 36.34 -16.63 -22.32
CA THR A 123 37.46 -17.52 -22.65
C THR A 123 37.21 -18.20 -23.98
N ARG A 124 37.81 -17.67 -25.05
CA ARG A 124 38.48 -18.39 -26.13
C ARG A 124 38.86 -17.41 -27.24
N THR A 125 40.11 -16.98 -27.24
CA THR A 125 40.81 -16.83 -28.51
C THR A 125 42.03 -17.70 -28.41
N ALA A 126 41.94 -18.82 -29.09
CA ALA A 126 42.96 -19.83 -29.19
C ALA A 126 44.20 -19.24 -29.87
N ALA A 127 45.34 -19.69 -29.39
CA ALA A 127 46.55 -19.73 -30.18
C ALA A 127 46.33 -20.56 -31.46
N GLN A 128 46.71 -20.00 -32.61
CA GLN A 128 46.93 -20.68 -33.89
C GLN A 128 47.84 -19.73 -34.69
N GLN A 129 49.17 -19.86 -34.61
CA GLN A 129 50.03 -20.75 -35.43
C GLN A 129 49.71 -20.65 -36.93
N HIS A 130 50.44 -19.82 -37.68
CA HIS A 130 51.56 -20.21 -38.55
C HIS A 130 52.08 -19.01 -39.36
#